data_AF-A0A4R4LGL3-F1
#
_entry.id   AF-A0A4R4LGL3-F1
#
_cell.length_a   1.000
_cell.length_b   1.000
_cell.length_c   1.000
_cell.angle_alpha   90.00
_cell.angle_beta   90.00
_cell.angle_gamma   90.00
#
_symmetry.space_group_name_H-M   'P 1'
#
loop_
_entity.id
_entity.type
_entity.pdbx_description
1 polymer ?
#
loop_
_entity_poly.entity_id
_entity_poly.type
_entity_poly.pdbx_seq_one_letter_code
_entity_poly.pdbx_strand_id
1 'polypeptide(L)' 'MSTTQETGDITGTKDKDYNLIWFVEQCLSNALRLETYIADAERAGDSELADLFRRAQAESRKGAEQGKDHLRRRLTA' A
#
# COMPACT_ATOMS: atom_id res chain seq x y z
N MET A 1 28.36 9.15 -1.48
CA MET A 1 27.93 7.95 -0.75
C MET A 1 26.57 8.26 -0.14
N SER A 2 25.49 7.70 -0.67
CA SER A 2 24.16 7.90 -0.07
C SER A 2 24.03 6.97 1.12
N THR A 3 24.17 7.54 2.32
CA THR A 3 23.71 6.91 3.56
C THR A 3 22.20 6.77 3.47
N THR A 4 21.74 5.59 3.07
CA THR A 4 20.37 5.14 3.29
C THR A 4 20.10 5.31 4.78
N GLN A 5 19.23 6.26 5.14
CA GLN A 5 18.83 6.48 6.52
C GLN A 5 18.05 5.24 6.96
N GLU A 6 18.75 4.33 7.64
CA GLU A 6 18.24 3.04 8.11
C GLU A 6 17.12 3.27 9.15
N THR A 7 16.01 2.55 9.02
CA THR A 7 14.88 2.59 9.97
C THR A 7 15.10 1.72 11.22
N GLY A 8 16.32 1.19 11.41
CA GLY A 8 16.66 0.29 12.53
C GLY A 8 16.49 0.91 13.91
N ASP A 9 16.53 2.24 14.01
CA ASP A 9 16.38 2.96 15.28
C ASP A 9 14.95 2.88 15.87
N ILE A 10 13.95 2.54 15.06
CA ILE A 10 12.53 2.52 15.50
C ILE A 10 12.09 1.12 15.95
N THR A 11 12.48 0.07 15.22
CA THR A 11 12.03 -1.30 15.49
C THR A 11 13.02 -2.10 16.36
N GLY A 12 14.23 -1.58 16.58
CA GLY A 12 15.32 -2.29 17.25
C GLY A 12 15.90 -3.46 16.42
N THR A 13 15.39 -3.68 15.21
CA THR A 13 15.86 -4.70 14.27
C THR A 13 16.21 -4.04 12.95
N LYS A 14 17.45 -4.18 12.50
CA LYS A 14 17.86 -3.69 11.18
C LYS A 14 17.23 -4.54 10.09
N ASP A 15 16.32 -3.93 9.34
CA ASP A 15 15.67 -4.58 8.20
C ASP A 15 15.58 -3.59 7.03
N LYS A 16 16.34 -3.89 5.97
CA LYS A 16 16.36 -3.12 4.72
C LYS A 16 15.06 -3.27 3.92
N ASP A 17 14.28 -4.30 4.19
CA ASP A 17 13.02 -4.64 3.52
C ASP A 17 11.80 -4.04 4.22
N TYR A 18 11.94 -3.64 5.49
CA TYR A 18 10.87 -3.09 6.34
C TYR A 18 9.96 -2.08 5.64
N ASN A 19 10.52 -0.98 5.10
CA ASN A 19 9.71 0.07 4.48
C ASN A 19 8.91 -0.44 3.28
N LEU A 20 9.46 -1.38 2.52
CA LEU A 20 8.79 -1.96 1.36
C LEU A 20 7.71 -2.96 1.77
N ILE A 21 7.95 -3.75 2.82
CA ILE A 21 6.95 -4.65 3.42
C ILE A 21 5.77 -3.84 3.94
N TRP A 22 6.05 -2.79 4.73
CA TRP A 22 5.05 -1.88 5.25
C TRP A 22 4.26 -1.22 4.12
N PHE A 23 4.94 -0.72 3.07
CA PHE A 23 4.28 -0.11 1.92
C PHE A 23 3.28 -1.07 1.24
N VAL A 24 3.70 -2.32 0.98
CA VAL A 24 2.83 -3.33 0.36
C VAL A 24 1.62 -3.63 1.25
N GLU A 25 1.83 -3.79 2.55
CA GLU A 25 0.75 -4.00 3.52
C GLU A 25 -0.24 -2.84 3.50
N GLN A 26 0.23 -1.60 3.55
CA GLN A 26 -0.64 -0.42 3.54
C GLN A 26 -1.45 -0.32 2.23
N CYS A 27 -0.84 -0.61 1.08
CA CYS A 27 -1.55 -0.65 -0.20
C CYS A 27 -2.68 -1.70 -0.19
N LEU A 28 -2.42 -2.92 0.31
CA LEU A 28 -3.42 -3.99 0.37
C LEU A 28 -4.53 -3.66 1.38
N SER A 29 -4.17 -3.18 2.57
CA SER A 29 -5.10 -2.77 3.62
C SER A 29 -6.02 -1.65 3.15
N ASN A 30 -5.46 -0.65 2.45
CA ASN A 30 -6.25 0.44 1.90
C ASN A 30 -7.18 -0.03 0.77
N ALA A 31 -6.71 -0.91 -0.12
CA ALA A 31 -7.54 -1.45 -1.20
C ALA A 31 -8.79 -2.19 -0.66
N LEU A 32 -8.62 -2.94 0.44
CA LEU A 32 -9.72 -3.61 1.13
C LEU A 32 -10.65 -2.61 1.82
N ARG A 33 -10.09 -1.64 2.56
CA ARG A 33 -10.86 -0.60 3.25
C ARG A 33 -11.74 0.20 2.28
N LEU A 34 -11.22 0.53 1.10
CA LEU A 34 -11.95 1.29 0.10
C LEU A 34 -13.16 0.54 -0.46
N GLU A 35 -13.25 -0.79 -0.35
CA GLU A 35 -14.49 -1.52 -0.73
C GLU A 35 -15.67 -1.10 0.14
N THR A 36 -15.44 -0.90 1.44
CA THR A 36 -16.48 -0.41 2.35
C THR A 36 -16.86 1.03 2.01
N TYR A 37 -15.87 1.88 1.73
CA TYR A 37 -16.12 3.30 1.44
C TYR A 37 -16.87 3.50 0.12
N ILE A 38 -16.56 2.69 -0.89
CA ILE A 38 -17.31 2.65 -2.16
C ILE A 38 -18.76 2.27 -1.88
N ALA A 39 -19.01 1.19 -1.13
CA ALA A 39 -20.35 0.71 -0.82
C ALA A 39 -21.17 1.74 0.00
N ASP A 40 -20.53 2.46 0.92
CA ASP A 40 -21.18 3.51 1.69
C ASP A 40 -21.54 4.73 0.82
N ALA A 41 -20.65 5.15 -0.09
CA ALA A 41 -20.92 6.22 -1.05
C ALA A 41 -22.06 5.85 -2.01
N GLU A 42 -22.06 4.62 -2.53
CA GLU A 42 -23.15 4.08 -3.37
C GLU A 42 -24.49 4.08 -2.64
N ARG A 43 -24.52 3.66 -1.37
CA ARG A 43 -25.73 3.65 -0.54
C ARG A 43 -26.26 5.06 -0.25
N ALA A 44 -25.36 6.03 -0.13
CA ALA A 44 -25.70 7.44 0.04
C ALA A 44 -26.13 8.12 -1.28
N GLY A 45 -25.98 7.46 -2.43
CA GLY A 45 -26.26 8.03 -3.74
C GLY A 45 -25.18 9.02 -4.23
N ASP A 46 -24.00 9.01 -3.62
CA ASP A 46 -22.88 9.89 -3.98
C ASP A 46 -21.95 9.20 -5.00
N SER A 47 -22.33 9.26 -6.27
CA SER A 47 -21.60 8.63 -7.37
C SER A 47 -20.21 9.21 -7.59
N GLU A 48 -20.02 10.51 -7.39
CA GLU A 48 -18.73 11.16 -7.58
C GLU A 48 -17.72 10.68 -6.52
N LEU A 49 -18.17 10.55 -5.27
CA LEU A 49 -17.35 10.02 -4.19
C LEU A 49 -17.03 8.53 -4.39
N ALA A 50 -18.00 7.74 -4.85
CA ALA A 50 -17.77 6.33 -5.19
C ALA A 50 -16.70 6.18 -6.29
N ASP A 51 -16.75 7.01 -7.33
CA ASP A 51 -15.75 7.01 -8.42
C ASP A 51 -14.37 7.49 -7.98
N LEU A 52 -14.31 8.44 -7.05
CA LEU A 52 -13.06 8.82 -6.40
C LEU A 52 -12.44 7.61 -5.67
N PHE A 53 -13.22 6.90 -4.86
CA PHE A 53 -12.73 5.75 -4.10
C PHE A 53 -12.34 4.57 -5.00
N ARG A 54 -13.08 4.29 -6.09
CA ARG A 54 -12.70 3.27 -7.08
C ARG A 54 -11.35 3.54 -7.71
N ARG A 55 -11.07 4.80 -8.09
CA ARG A 55 -9.76 5.18 -8.63
C ARG A 55 -8.64 5.03 -7.58
N ALA A 56 -8.88 5.48 -6.35
CA ALA A 56 -7.93 5.30 -5.25
C ALA A 56 -7.66 3.81 -4.94
N GLN A 57 -8.68 2.96 -5.07
CA GLN A 57 -8.56 1.52 -4.88
C GLN A 57 -7.69 0.90 -5.98
N ALA A 58 -7.90 1.29 -7.24
CA ALA A 58 -7.10 0.82 -8.36
C ALA A 58 -5.61 1.18 -8.20
N GLU A 59 -5.30 2.41 -7.79
CA GLU A 59 -3.91 2.82 -7.52
C GLU A 59 -3.31 2.08 -6.32
N SER A 60 -4.11 1.80 -5.28
CA SER A 60 -3.67 0.99 -4.14
C SER A 60 -3.32 -0.45 -4.56
N ARG A 61 -4.17 -1.08 -5.39
CA ARG A 61 -3.89 -2.43 -5.95
C ARG A 61 -2.63 -2.44 -6.80
N LYS A 62 -2.45 -1.43 -7.66
CA LYS A 62 -1.26 -1.28 -8.50
C LYS A 62 0.02 -1.10 -7.66
N GLY A 63 -0.02 -0.27 -6.63
CA GLY A 63 1.09 -0.07 -5.69
C GLY A 63 1.47 -1.38 -4.98
N ALA A 64 0.48 -2.15 -4.53
CA ALA A 64 0.71 -3.45 -3.91
C ALA A 64 1.43 -4.43 -4.85
N GLU A 65 0.98 -4.56 -6.10
CA GLU A 65 1.61 -5.48 -7.07
C GLU A 65 3.05 -5.07 -7.41
N GLN A 66 3.30 -3.78 -7.65
CA GLN A 66 4.66 -3.29 -7.87
C GLN A 66 5.56 -3.54 -6.66
N GLY A 67 5.06 -3.28 -5.45
CA GLY A 67 5.82 -3.53 -4.22
C GLY A 67 6.12 -5.01 -4.00
N LYS A 68 5.16 -5.91 -4.30
CA LYS A 68 5.38 -7.37 -4.26
C LYS A 68 6.46 -7.82 -5.24
N ASP A 69 6.48 -7.27 -6.46
CA ASP A 69 7.52 -7.56 -7.45
C ASP A 69 8.90 -7.14 -6.96
N HIS A 70 9.00 -5.97 -6.32
CA HIS A 70 10.24 -5.51 -5.71
C HIS A 70 10.68 -6.42 -4.54
N LEU A 71 9.75 -6.82 -3.65
CA LEU A 71 10.06 -7.74 -2.56
C LEU A 71 10.55 -9.08 -3.09
N ARG A 72 9.86 -9.64 -4.10
CA ARG A 72 10.26 -10.90 -4.74
C ARG A 72 11.71 -10.83 -5.20
N ARG A 73 12.08 -9.79 -5.96
CA ARG A 73 13.45 -9.61 -6.46
C ARG A 73 14.49 -9.53 -5.34
N ARG A 74 14.14 -8.91 -4.20
CA ARG A 74 15.06 -8.74 -3.06
C ARG A 74 15.22 -10.02 -2.22
N LEU A 75 14.21 -10.87 -2.17
CA LEU A 75 14.22 -12.12 -1.39
C LEU A 75 14.80 -13.31 -2.17
N THR A 76 14.81 -13.25 -3.50
CA THR A 76 15.41 -14.29 -4.37
C THR A 76 16.86 -14.03 -4.74
N ALA A 77 17.43 -12.90 -4.32
CA ALA A 77 18.83 -12.52 -4.54
C ALA A 77 19.69 -12.99 -3.36
#